data_AF-F0IGQ5-F1
#
_entry.id   AF-F0IGQ5-F1
#
_cell.length_a   1.000
_cell.length_b   1.000
_cell.length_c   1.000
_cell.angle_alpha   90.00
_cell.angle_beta   90.00
_cell.angle_gamma   90.00
#
_symmetry.space_group_name_H-M   'P 1'
#
loop_
_entity.id
_entity.type
_entity.pdbx_description
1 polymer ?
#
loop_
_entity_poly.entity_id
_entity_poly.type
_entity_poly.pdbx_seq_one_letter_code
_entity_poly.pdbx_strand_id
1 'polypeptide(L)'
;MWKAVGRNLAFSILEEGKFVTAPASFITSKNSLYYILGFLCSSFAKYFIYNNSDTTGAGDIMLNIQSLVKIPIPQPSKNNQEEVENIISEIIEEKKENIDTILLENKLDEIINNILSLSPEEIDFIRSF
;
A
#
# COMPACT_ATOMS: atom_id res chain seq x y z
N MET A 1 -2.46 5.48 -7.44
CA MET A 1 -2.84 4.69 -8.63
C MET A 1 -2.20 3.31 -8.56
N TRP A 2 -2.76 2.33 -9.26
CA TRP A 2 -2.21 0.98 -9.43
C TRP A 2 -2.72 0.37 -10.74
N LYS A 3 -2.05 -0.68 -11.22
CA LYS A 3 -2.54 -1.49 -12.35
C LYS A 3 -3.60 -2.47 -11.84
N ALA A 4 -4.77 -2.56 -12.48
CA ALA A 4 -5.82 -3.47 -12.00
C ALA A 4 -5.46 -4.96 -12.13
N VAL A 5 -4.56 -5.33 -13.05
CA VAL A 5 -4.12 -6.72 -13.26
C VAL A 5 -2.59 -6.82 -13.32
N GLY A 6 -1.97 -7.63 -12.47
CA GLY A 6 -0.54 -7.88 -12.54
C GLY A 6 -0.01 -8.90 -11.54
N ARG A 7 1.24 -9.34 -11.75
CA ARG A 7 1.95 -10.26 -10.84
C ARG A 7 2.44 -9.58 -9.58
N ASN A 8 3.00 -8.38 -9.77
CA ASN A 8 3.53 -7.56 -8.69
C ASN A 8 2.57 -6.39 -8.49
N LEU A 9 1.89 -6.39 -7.35
CA LEU A 9 1.09 -5.27 -6.93
C LEU A 9 2.01 -4.10 -6.57
N ALA A 10 1.72 -2.92 -7.14
CA ALA A 10 2.46 -1.70 -6.86
C ALA A 10 1.49 -0.52 -6.83
N PHE A 11 1.73 0.38 -5.87
CA PHE A 11 0.95 1.60 -5.68
C PHE A 11 1.86 2.82 -5.79
N SER A 12 1.34 3.90 -6.32
CA SER A 12 2.06 5.16 -6.43
C SER A 12 1.14 6.38 -6.31
N ILE A 13 1.72 7.53 -6.00
CA ILE A 13 1.06 8.83 -6.20
C ILE A 13 1.13 9.17 -7.69
N LEU A 14 0.02 9.68 -8.23
CA LEU A 14 -0.01 10.25 -9.57
C LEU A 14 0.23 11.76 -9.44
N GLU A 15 1.27 12.26 -10.10
CA GLU A 15 1.57 13.69 -10.13
C GLU A 15 0.49 14.50 -10.88
N GLU A 16 0.37 15.77 -10.52
CA GLU A 16 -0.53 16.69 -11.21
C GLU A 16 -0.20 16.78 -12.71
N GLY A 17 -1.23 16.89 -13.54
CA GLY A 17 -1.09 16.98 -15.00
C GLY A 17 -0.77 15.66 -15.70
N LYS A 18 -0.71 14.53 -14.99
CA LYS A 18 -0.53 13.19 -15.58
C LYS A 18 -1.88 12.51 -15.79
N PHE A 19 -1.92 11.61 -16.77
CA PHE A 19 -3.11 10.83 -17.11
C PHE A 19 -2.87 9.34 -16.85
N VAL A 20 -3.91 8.65 -16.39
CA VAL A 20 -3.93 7.20 -16.20
C VAL A 20 -4.76 6.59 -17.32
N THR A 21 -4.21 5.56 -17.99
CA THR A 21 -4.93 4.82 -19.03
C THR A 21 -5.50 3.52 -18.47
N ALA A 22 -6.61 3.07 -19.03
CA ALA A 22 -7.16 1.76 -18.68
C ALA A 22 -6.13 0.64 -19.01
N PRO A 23 -6.01 -0.41 -18.19
CA PRO A 23 -6.86 -0.75 -17.05
C PRO A 23 -6.29 -0.32 -15.68
N ALA A 24 -5.60 0.82 -15.57
CA ALA A 24 -5.15 1.30 -14.26
C ALA A 24 -6.28 2.01 -13.48
N SER A 25 -6.19 1.90 -12.16
CA SER A 25 -7.16 2.42 -11.18
C SER A 25 -6.49 3.44 -10.27
N PHE A 26 -7.29 4.32 -9.66
CA PHE A 26 -6.78 5.33 -8.73
C PHE A 26 -7.80 5.66 -7.64
N ILE A 27 -7.29 6.17 -6.52
CA ILE A 27 -8.06 6.72 -5.39
C ILE A 27 -7.75 8.21 -5.33
N THR A 28 -8.77 9.02 -5.05
CA THR A 28 -8.61 10.44 -4.73
C THR A 28 -9.03 10.67 -3.29
N SER A 29 -8.31 11.53 -2.57
CA SER A 29 -8.73 11.98 -1.25
C SER A 29 -8.30 13.43 -1.04
N LYS A 30 -9.07 14.16 -0.23
CA LYS A 30 -8.71 15.53 0.17
C LYS A 30 -7.54 15.54 1.15
N ASN A 31 -7.54 14.59 2.08
CA ASN A 31 -6.54 14.37 3.12
C ASN A 31 -6.18 12.87 3.13
N SER A 32 -5.02 12.45 3.64
CA SER A 32 -4.70 11.03 3.85
C SER A 32 -4.29 10.20 2.63
N LEU A 33 -4.02 10.81 1.46
CA LEU A 33 -3.51 10.04 0.30
C LEU A 33 -2.20 9.32 0.62
N TYR A 34 -1.30 9.97 1.35
CA TYR A 34 0.00 9.39 1.70
C TYR A 34 -0.16 8.30 2.78
N TYR A 35 -1.09 8.48 3.71
CA TYR A 35 -1.45 7.43 4.67
C TYR A 35 -2.01 6.19 3.97
N ILE A 36 -2.96 6.37 3.05
CA ILE A 36 -3.54 5.26 2.27
C ILE A 36 -2.45 4.57 1.45
N LEU A 37 -1.55 5.32 0.82
CA LEU A 37 -0.41 4.76 0.10
C LEU A 37 0.47 3.92 1.04
N GLY A 38 0.83 4.47 2.20
CA GLY A 38 1.65 3.77 3.19
C GLY A 38 1.03 2.47 3.66
N PHE A 39 -0.26 2.47 3.97
CA PHE A 39 -1.00 1.26 4.31
C PHE A 39 -0.99 0.26 3.14
N LEU A 40 -1.32 0.67 1.93
CA LEU A 40 -1.39 -0.22 0.77
C LEU A 40 -0.03 -0.84 0.40
N CYS A 41 1.08 -0.19 0.75
CA CYS A 41 2.43 -0.70 0.56
C CYS A 41 2.93 -1.62 1.70
N SER A 42 2.17 -1.79 2.78
CA SER A 42 2.52 -2.68 3.89
C SER A 42 2.42 -4.16 3.53
N SER A 43 3.14 -4.99 4.29
CA SER A 43 3.08 -6.45 4.23
C SER A 43 1.68 -6.98 4.50
N PHE A 44 0.98 -6.43 5.50
CA PHE A 44 -0.41 -6.79 5.80
C PHE A 44 -1.34 -6.52 4.61
N ALA A 45 -1.29 -5.32 4.01
CA ALA A 45 -2.14 -5.00 2.87
C ALA A 45 -1.84 -5.91 1.67
N LYS A 46 -0.56 -6.19 1.41
CA LYS A 46 -0.16 -7.15 0.37
C LYS A 46 -0.74 -8.54 0.65
N TYR A 47 -0.53 -9.08 1.84
CA TYR A 47 -1.11 -10.37 2.27
C TYR A 47 -2.63 -10.40 2.11
N PHE A 48 -3.32 -9.36 2.58
CA PHE A 48 -4.77 -9.28 2.50
C PHE A 48 -5.25 -9.28 1.04
N ILE A 49 -4.64 -8.45 0.19
CA ILE A 49 -5.02 -8.32 -1.21
C ILE A 49 -4.78 -9.63 -1.97
N TYR A 50 -3.63 -10.27 -1.75
CA TYR A 50 -3.28 -11.51 -2.45
C TYR A 50 -4.20 -12.67 -2.07
N ASN A 51 -4.69 -12.71 -0.82
CA ASN A 51 -5.61 -13.76 -0.36
C ASN A 51 -7.08 -13.51 -0.69
N ASN A 52 -7.47 -12.26 -0.95
CA ASN A 52 -8.88 -11.88 -1.12
C ASN A 52 -9.24 -11.33 -2.50
N SER A 53 -8.26 -11.22 -3.41
CA SER A 53 -8.50 -10.76 -4.78
C SER A 53 -8.66 -11.92 -5.75
N ASP A 54 -9.43 -11.69 -6.82
CA ASP A 54 -9.55 -12.64 -7.91
C ASP A 54 -8.20 -12.78 -8.63
N THR A 55 -7.97 -13.94 -9.23
CA THR A 55 -6.85 -14.16 -10.15
C THR A 55 -7.37 -14.37 -11.56
N THR A 56 -6.57 -13.95 -12.54
CA THR A 56 -6.82 -14.27 -13.94
C THR A 56 -6.52 -15.74 -14.23
N GLY A 57 -6.93 -16.25 -15.39
CA GLY A 57 -6.57 -17.62 -15.82
C GLY A 57 -5.05 -17.88 -15.93
N ALA A 58 -4.22 -16.82 -15.96
CA ALA A 58 -2.76 -16.90 -15.95
C ALA A 58 -2.14 -16.80 -14.54
N GLY A 59 -2.96 -16.63 -13.50
CA GLY A 59 -2.53 -16.49 -12.10
C GLY A 59 -2.19 -15.07 -11.67
N ASP A 60 -2.29 -14.07 -12.56
CA ASP A 60 -2.08 -12.67 -12.19
C ASP A 60 -3.22 -12.18 -11.27
N ILE A 61 -2.89 -11.34 -10.28
CA ILE A 61 -3.87 -10.75 -9.36
C ILE A 61 -4.68 -9.69 -10.09
N MET A 62 -5.98 -9.71 -9.86
CA MET A 62 -6.92 -8.71 -10.34
C MET A 62 -7.51 -7.92 -9.15
N LEU A 63 -6.89 -6.78 -8.84
CA LEU A 63 -7.41 -5.84 -7.83
C LEU A 63 -8.47 -4.92 -8.45
N ASN A 64 -9.68 -5.47 -8.61
CA ASN A 64 -10.85 -4.74 -9.05
C ASN A 64 -11.46 -3.90 -7.89
N ILE A 65 -12.44 -3.04 -8.21
CA ILE A 65 -13.08 -2.16 -7.21
C ILE A 65 -13.80 -2.98 -6.12
N GLN A 66 -14.38 -4.14 -6.44
CA GLN A 66 -15.10 -4.97 -5.47
C GLN A 66 -14.17 -5.58 -4.42
N SER A 67 -12.94 -5.93 -4.81
CA SER A 67 -11.91 -6.40 -3.88
C SER A 67 -11.29 -5.23 -3.11
N LEU A 68 -11.06 -4.09 -3.77
CA LEU A 68 -10.50 -2.89 -3.15
C LEU A 68 -11.32 -2.39 -1.95
N VAL A 69 -12.64 -2.31 -2.09
CA VAL A 69 -13.51 -1.79 -1.01
C VAL A 69 -13.59 -2.69 0.22
N LYS A 70 -13.08 -3.93 0.13
CA LYS A 70 -13.02 -4.87 1.26
C LYS A 70 -11.74 -4.72 2.08
N ILE A 71 -10.75 -3.98 1.59
CA ILE A 71 -9.47 -3.79 2.29
C ILE A 71 -9.75 -3.03 3.60
N PRO A 72 -9.40 -3.60 4.77
CA PRO A 72 -9.68 -2.97 6.06
C PRO A 72 -8.61 -1.92 6.38
N ILE A 73 -8.72 -0.74 5.76
CA ILE A 73 -7.83 0.39 6.06
C ILE A 73 -8.24 0.97 7.42
N PRO A 74 -7.40 0.89 8.47
CA PRO A 74 -7.75 1.38 9.79
C PRO A 74 -7.85 2.91 9.80
N GLN A 75 -8.62 3.45 10.74
CA GLN A 75 -8.63 4.88 11.02
C GLN A 75 -7.50 5.18 12.02
N PRO A 76 -6.42 5.84 11.61
CA PRO A 76 -5.28 6.09 12.49
C PRO A 76 -5.58 7.22 13.49
N SER A 77 -4.80 7.27 14.57
CA SER A 77 -4.67 8.51 15.35
C SER A 77 -4.01 9.59 14.49
N LYS A 78 -4.20 10.87 14.85
CA LYS A 78 -3.56 11.98 14.13
C LYS A 78 -2.04 11.83 14.07
N ASN A 79 -1.41 11.45 15.19
CA ASN A 79 0.04 11.26 15.26
C ASN A 79 0.51 10.11 14.36
N ASN A 80 -0.19 8.97 14.37
CA ASN A 80 0.17 7.82 13.53
C ASN A 80 -0.02 8.16 12.04
N GLN A 81 -1.06 8.93 11.70
CA GLN A 81 -1.26 9.39 10.34
C GLN A 81 -0.10 10.28 9.89
N GLU A 82 0.25 11.29 10.68
CA GLU A 82 1.37 12.20 10.39
C GLU A 82 2.69 11.44 10.26
N GLU A 83 2.96 10.47 11.14
CA GLU A 83 4.19 9.67 11.08
C GLU A 83 4.29 8.85 9.78
N VAL A 84 3.22 8.14 9.41
CA VAL A 84 3.14 7.39 8.16
C VAL A 84 3.29 8.30 6.95
N GLU A 85 2.60 9.45 6.94
CA GLU A 85 2.64 10.40 5.82
C GLU A 85 4.04 11.00 5.65
N ASN A 86 4.74 11.31 6.74
CA ASN A 86 6.11 11.82 6.70
C ASN A 86 7.08 10.79 6.12
N ILE A 87 7.01 9.53 6.56
CA ILE A 87 7.87 8.45 6.04
C ILE A 87 7.60 8.23 4.54
N ILE A 88 6.34 8.24 4.11
CA ILE A 88 6.00 8.10 2.68
C ILE A 88 6.53 9.28 1.87
N SER A 89 6.45 10.50 2.40
CA SER A 89 7.04 11.67 1.74
C SER A 89 8.56 11.50 1.57
N GLU A 90 9.26 11.02 2.59
CA GLU A 90 10.70 10.78 2.56
C GLU A 90 11.06 9.69 1.54
N ILE A 91 10.34 8.55 1.55
CA ILE A 91 10.51 7.47 0.56
C ILE A 91 10.34 8.00 -0.87
N ILE A 92 9.34 8.86 -1.12
CA ILE A 92 9.10 9.41 -2.46
C ILE A 92 10.26 10.29 -2.91
N GLU A 93 10.77 11.17 -2.04
CA GLU A 93 11.90 12.04 -2.37
C GLU A 93 13.20 11.24 -2.58
N GLU A 94 13.50 10.27 -1.72
CA GLU A 94 14.67 9.40 -1.86
C GLU A 94 14.63 8.58 -3.16
N LYS A 95 13.45 8.03 -3.53
CA LYS A 95 13.31 7.27 -4.78
C LYS A 95 13.49 8.14 -6.04
N LYS A 96 13.17 9.43 -6.00
CA LYS A 96 13.45 10.36 -7.12
C LYS A 96 14.95 10.50 -7.37
N GLU A 97 15.74 10.48 -6.30
CA GLU A 97 17.20 10.54 -6.35
C GLU A 97 17.84 9.14 -6.53
N ASN A 98 17.04 8.10 -6.78
CA ASN A 98 17.47 6.69 -6.89
C ASN A 98 18.20 6.17 -5.63
N ILE A 99 17.84 6.68 -4.46
CA ILE A 99 18.33 6.21 -3.17
C ILE A 99 17.49 5.01 -2.73
N ASP A 100 18.15 4.01 -2.13
CA ASP A 100 17.49 2.82 -1.59
C ASP A 100 16.73 3.16 -0.30
N THR A 101 15.46 2.78 -0.23
CA THR A 101 14.54 3.18 0.84
C THR A 101 14.13 2.01 1.74
N ILE A 102 14.82 0.88 1.68
CA ILE A 102 14.37 -0.36 2.34
C ILE A 102 14.21 -0.21 3.86
N LEU A 103 15.06 0.61 4.49
CA LEU A 103 14.98 0.88 5.92
C LEU A 103 13.72 1.68 6.28
N LEU A 104 13.36 2.66 5.46
CA LEU A 104 12.12 3.44 5.62
C LEU A 104 10.89 2.59 5.36
N GLU A 105 10.93 1.72 4.34
CA GLU A 105 9.85 0.78 4.03
C GLU A 105 9.63 -0.23 5.17
N ASN A 106 10.70 -0.75 5.78
CA ASN A 106 10.60 -1.63 6.95
C ASN A 106 10.03 -0.90 8.17
N LYS A 107 10.47 0.35 8.42
CA LYS A 107 9.94 1.18 9.50
C LYS A 107 8.45 1.48 9.31
N LEU A 108 8.06 1.81 8.07
CA LEU A 108 6.66 2.00 7.71
C LEU A 108 5.83 0.75 8.03
N ASP A 109 6.32 -0.42 7.63
CA ASP A 109 5.64 -1.69 7.87
C ASP A 109 5.45 -1.96 9.38
N GLU A 110 6.47 -1.71 10.20
CA GLU A 110 6.38 -1.83 11.66
C GLU A 110 5.29 -0.91 12.26
N ILE A 111 5.20 0.34 11.79
CA ILE A 111 4.17 1.27 12.24
C ILE A 111 2.77 0.77 11.86
N ILE A 112 2.58 0.27 10.64
CA ILE A 112 1.29 -0.29 10.22
C ILE A 112 0.93 -1.53 11.05
N ASN A 113 1.89 -2.42 11.32
CA ASN A 113 1.66 -3.59 12.17
C ASN A 113 1.25 -3.18 13.59
N ASN A 114 1.85 -2.13 14.15
CA ASN A 114 1.49 -1.57 15.44
C ASN A 114 0.09 -0.94 15.43
N ILE A 115 -0.29 -0.21 14.38
CA ILE A 115 -1.65 0.34 14.23
C ILE A 115 -2.70 -0.78 14.22
N LEU A 116 -2.39 -1.89 13.57
CA LEU A 116 -3.23 -3.07 13.51
C LEU A 116 -3.17 -3.94 14.78
N SER A 117 -2.26 -3.63 15.70
CA SER A 117 -2.00 -4.40 16.93
C SER A 117 -1.70 -5.88 16.65
N LEU A 118 -0.95 -6.16 15.58
CA LEU A 118 -0.58 -7.53 15.21
C LEU A 118 0.43 -8.12 16.20
N SER A 119 0.25 -9.40 16.52
CA SER A 119 1.24 -10.15 17.31
C SER A 119 2.48 -10.48 16.48
N PRO A 120 3.63 -10.78 17.12
CA PRO A 120 4.82 -11.26 16.41
C PRO A 120 4.53 -12.49 15.54
N GLU A 121 3.71 -13.43 16.02
CA GLU A 121 3.32 -14.62 15.28
C GLU A 121 2.49 -14.29 14.04
N GLU A 122 1.59 -13.30 14.13
CA GLU A 122 0.80 -12.82 12.98
C GLU A 122 1.69 -12.14 11.94
N ILE A 123 2.64 -11.30 12.39
CA ILE A 123 3.60 -10.62 11.52
C ILE A 123 4.47 -11.65 10.79
N ASP A 124 5.01 -12.64 11.51
CA ASP A 124 5.83 -13.70 10.92
C ASP A 124 5.04 -14.52 9.91
N PHE A 125 3.78 -14.88 10.24
CA PHE A 125 2.89 -15.56 9.31
C PHE A 125 2.64 -14.74 8.04
N ILE A 126 2.32 -13.45 8.16
CA ILE A 126 2.08 -12.53 7.04
C ILE A 126 3.32 -12.41 6.14
N ARG A 127 4.51 -12.30 6.74
CA ARG A 127 5.78 -12.13 6.00
C ARG A 127 6.28 -13.43 5.36
N SER A 128 5.77 -14.58 5.79
CA SER A 128 6.09 -15.88 5.18
C SER A 128 5.36 -16.14 3.85
N PHE A 129 4.41 -15.27 3.49
CA PHE A 129 3.59 -15.32 2.27
C PHE A 129 4.26 -14.60 1.08
#